data_AF-A0A357NE33-F1
#
_entry.id   AF-A0A357NE33-F1
#
_cell.length_a   1.000
_cell.length_b   1.000
_cell.length_c   1.000
_cell.angle_alpha   90.00
_cell.angle_beta   90.00
_cell.angle_gamma   90.00
#
_symmetry.space_group_name_H-M   'P 1'
#
loop_
_entity.id
_entity.type
_entity.pdbx_description
1 polymer ?
#
loop_
_entity_poly.entity_id
_entity_poly.type
_entity_poly.pdbx_seq_one_letter_code
_entity_poly.pdbx_strand_id
1 'polypeptide(L)'
;VSAGFGDFFRQEFVDRFVKRGYFKSRRGPMHAAFASADYEDPAGWYTMYAALPSVILVDRKKLGGLPVPGRWSDLLDPVYKNSIIIGASHGDFHEDFLLYIHKEHGDEGLRKLAANVRQGMHGAEMSKFAGTAGAQGAAIYVIAWLFAKACPRTESTTIVWPADGALITPMFLLVKESVRTDLQPFLDFVTGAEYGQKSADNYFPVLHPRVDNKLPAGAGFKWLGWDYIRSHSLDALKEHVISTFKEALGQR
;
A
#
# COMPACT_ATOMS: atom_id res chain seq x y z
N VAL A 1 -9.16 -14.64 -3.36
CA VAL A 1 -8.14 -13.70 -2.83
C VAL A 1 -8.25 -12.38 -3.58
N SER A 2 -7.89 -11.25 -2.97
CA SER A 2 -7.86 -9.93 -3.62
C SER A 2 -6.79 -9.06 -2.94
N ALA A 3 -6.32 -8.03 -3.62
CA ALA A 3 -5.37 -7.04 -3.08
C ALA A 3 -6.00 -5.65 -3.06
N GLY A 4 -5.60 -4.82 -2.09
CA GLY A 4 -6.08 -3.45 -1.95
C GLY A 4 -7.53 -3.35 -1.48
N PHE A 5 -8.13 -2.21 -1.79
CA PHE A 5 -9.46 -1.81 -1.34
C PHE A 5 -10.52 -1.91 -2.46
N GLY A 6 -10.31 -2.85 -3.40
CA GLY A 6 -11.17 -3.07 -4.56
C GLY A 6 -12.39 -3.95 -4.27
N ASP A 7 -12.55 -5.00 -5.07
CA ASP A 7 -13.73 -5.87 -5.17
C ASP A 7 -14.37 -6.32 -3.86
N PHE A 8 -13.56 -6.67 -2.85
CA PHE A 8 -14.08 -7.17 -1.56
C PHE A 8 -14.69 -6.08 -0.67
N PHE A 9 -14.52 -4.82 -1.04
CA PHE A 9 -15.06 -3.67 -0.34
C PHE A 9 -16.10 -2.90 -1.15
N ARG A 10 -16.43 -3.39 -2.36
CA ARG A 10 -17.54 -2.81 -3.13
C ARG A 10 -18.82 -2.88 -2.33
N GLN A 11 -19.58 -1.79 -2.29
CA GLN A 11 -20.78 -1.68 -1.44
C GLN A 11 -21.75 -2.83 -1.72
N GLU A 12 -22.00 -3.12 -3.00
CA GLU A 12 -22.89 -4.21 -3.41
C GLU A 12 -22.40 -5.58 -2.91
N PHE A 13 -21.10 -5.86 -3.00
CA PHE A 13 -20.51 -7.12 -2.52
C PHE A 13 -20.63 -7.24 -1.00
N VAL A 14 -20.35 -6.15 -0.28
CA VAL A 14 -20.44 -6.10 1.18
C VAL A 14 -21.87 -6.37 1.64
N ASP A 15 -22.86 -5.70 1.05
CA ASP A 15 -24.26 -5.84 1.44
C ASP A 15 -24.85 -7.20 1.07
N ARG A 16 -24.48 -7.72 -0.11
CA ARG A 16 -24.99 -9.02 -0.58
C ARG A 16 -24.36 -10.21 0.12
N PHE A 17 -23.08 -10.13 0.51
CA PHE A 17 -22.36 -11.31 1.00
C PHE A 17 -21.72 -11.15 2.37
N VAL A 18 -21.02 -10.04 2.61
CA VAL A 18 -20.21 -9.87 3.82
C VAL A 18 -21.11 -9.66 5.05
N LYS A 19 -22.03 -8.68 4.99
CA LYS A 19 -22.99 -8.40 6.07
C LYS A 19 -23.99 -9.54 6.31
N ARG A 20 -24.17 -10.42 5.32
CA ARG A 20 -24.98 -11.65 5.46
C ARG A 20 -24.26 -12.76 6.24
N GLY A 21 -23.00 -12.54 6.61
CA GLY A 21 -22.23 -13.47 7.44
C GLY A 21 -21.73 -14.71 6.71
N TYR A 22 -21.67 -14.68 5.37
CA TYR A 22 -21.18 -15.83 4.61
C TYR A 22 -19.69 -16.10 4.82
N PHE A 23 -18.91 -15.07 5.18
CA PHE A 23 -17.47 -15.18 5.33
C PHE A 23 -17.03 -15.18 6.79
N LYS A 24 -16.02 -16.00 7.08
CA LYS A 24 -15.34 -16.03 8.39
C LYS A 24 -13.84 -15.91 8.18
N SER A 25 -13.20 -15.03 8.95
CA SER A 25 -11.75 -14.88 8.93
C SER A 25 -11.04 -16.10 9.54
N ARG A 26 -9.76 -16.27 9.21
CA ARG A 26 -8.85 -17.18 9.92
C ARG A 26 -8.15 -16.35 10.98
N ARG A 27 -8.58 -16.50 12.23
CA ARG A 27 -7.94 -15.88 13.39
C ARG A 27 -6.77 -16.76 13.88
N GLY A 28 -5.80 -16.15 14.54
CA GLY A 28 -4.67 -16.86 15.12
C GLY A 28 -3.47 -15.95 15.42
N PRO A 29 -2.39 -16.51 15.96
CA PRO A 29 -1.17 -15.75 16.21
C PRO A 29 -0.64 -15.13 14.91
N MET A 30 -0.18 -13.90 15.01
CA MET A 30 0.31 -13.10 13.89
C MET A 30 1.78 -12.73 14.10
N HIS A 31 2.49 -12.49 13.01
CA HIS A 31 3.87 -12.02 13.02
C HIS A 31 4.03 -10.73 13.83
N ALA A 32 5.12 -10.62 14.60
CA ALA A 32 5.33 -9.53 15.56
C ALA A 32 5.25 -8.13 14.93
N ALA A 33 5.76 -7.97 13.71
CA ALA A 33 5.68 -6.71 12.94
C ALA A 33 4.24 -6.25 12.62
N PHE A 34 3.27 -7.16 12.71
CA PHE A 34 1.85 -6.89 12.54
C PHE A 34 1.07 -7.09 13.84
N ALA A 35 1.71 -7.40 14.96
CA ALA A 35 1.02 -7.76 16.21
C ALA A 35 0.32 -6.59 16.93
N SER A 36 0.45 -5.34 16.44
CA SER A 36 -0.38 -4.23 16.90
C SER A 36 -1.83 -4.44 16.44
N ALA A 37 -2.78 -4.33 17.37
CA ALA A 37 -4.12 -4.94 17.32
C ALA A 37 -5.08 -4.53 16.19
N ASP A 38 -4.66 -3.72 15.22
CA ASP A 38 -5.56 -3.14 14.22
C ASP A 38 -5.63 -3.91 12.88
N TYR A 39 -4.78 -4.92 12.68
CA TYR A 39 -4.76 -5.71 11.43
C TYR A 39 -5.80 -6.82 11.39
N GLU A 40 -6.02 -7.50 12.52
CA GLU A 40 -7.07 -8.50 12.61
C GLU A 40 -8.42 -7.81 12.44
N ASP A 41 -9.27 -8.36 11.57
CA ASP A 41 -10.61 -7.84 11.39
C ASP A 41 -11.48 -8.04 12.64
N PRO A 42 -11.92 -6.95 13.32
CA PRO A 42 -12.81 -7.05 14.48
C PRO A 42 -14.11 -7.82 14.19
N ALA A 43 -14.70 -7.62 13.01
CA ALA A 43 -15.95 -8.29 12.60
C ALA A 43 -15.72 -9.76 12.20
N GLY A 44 -14.46 -10.16 11.97
CA GLY A 44 -14.07 -11.53 11.67
C GLY A 44 -14.55 -12.03 10.31
N TRP A 45 -14.60 -11.18 9.30
CA TRP A 45 -14.97 -11.54 7.92
C TRP A 45 -13.76 -11.66 7.01
N TYR A 46 -12.79 -10.76 7.18
CA TYR A 46 -11.61 -10.63 6.33
C TYR A 46 -10.38 -11.27 6.99
N THR A 47 -9.63 -12.05 6.22
CA THR A 47 -8.28 -12.50 6.62
C THR A 47 -7.27 -11.74 5.78
N MET A 48 -6.50 -10.84 6.39
CA MET A 48 -5.27 -10.34 5.77
C MET A 48 -4.21 -11.44 5.92
N TYR A 49 -3.61 -11.89 4.82
CA TYR A 49 -2.58 -12.94 4.88
C TYR A 49 -1.20 -12.45 4.44
N ALA A 50 -1.16 -11.41 3.61
CA ALA A 50 0.05 -10.74 3.18
C ALA A 50 -0.21 -9.24 3.00
N ALA A 51 0.88 -8.49 2.88
CA ALA A 51 0.88 -7.06 2.63
C ALA A 51 1.81 -6.75 1.45
N LEU A 52 1.42 -5.76 0.66
CA LEU A 52 2.25 -5.14 -0.35
C LEU A 52 2.63 -3.73 0.14
N PRO A 53 3.78 -3.57 0.80
CA PRO A 53 4.15 -2.30 1.41
C PRO A 53 4.58 -1.29 0.34
N SER A 54 4.13 -0.06 0.48
CA SER A 54 4.65 1.10 -0.23
C SER A 54 5.67 1.84 0.64
N VAL A 55 6.79 2.20 0.03
CA VAL A 55 7.92 2.89 0.65
C VAL A 55 8.27 4.14 -0.17
N ILE A 56 9.19 4.95 0.32
CA ILE A 56 9.72 6.07 -0.42
C ILE A 56 11.05 5.63 -1.04
N LEU A 57 11.21 5.80 -2.35
CA LEU A 57 12.50 5.63 -3.04
C LEU A 57 13.00 7.01 -3.44
N VAL A 58 14.25 7.32 -3.08
CA VAL A 58 14.87 8.63 -3.30
C VAL A 58 16.02 8.49 -4.27
N ASP A 59 15.99 9.24 -5.37
CA ASP A 59 17.14 9.47 -6.24
C ASP A 59 17.98 10.60 -5.63
N ARG A 60 19.15 10.25 -5.05
CA ARG A 60 20.01 11.20 -4.33
C ARG A 60 20.51 12.33 -5.25
N LYS A 61 20.74 12.04 -6.53
CA LYS A 61 21.26 13.03 -7.47
C LYS A 61 20.20 14.05 -7.86
N LYS A 62 18.97 13.58 -8.14
CA LYS A 62 17.84 14.45 -8.48
C LYS A 62 17.29 15.19 -7.25
N LEU A 63 17.38 14.59 -6.06
CA LEU A 63 17.03 15.27 -4.82
C LEU A 63 17.97 16.44 -4.52
N GLY A 64 19.27 16.29 -4.81
CA GLY A 64 20.26 17.34 -4.62
C GLY A 64 20.36 17.76 -3.16
N GLY A 65 20.13 19.05 -2.88
CA GLY A 65 20.19 19.61 -1.52
C GLY A 65 18.86 19.59 -0.76
N LEU A 66 17.79 19.06 -1.34
CA LEU A 66 16.49 19.00 -0.67
C LEU A 66 16.51 17.99 0.49
N PRO A 67 15.71 18.18 1.55
CA PRO A 67 15.63 17.22 2.64
C PRO A 67 15.15 15.85 2.14
N VAL A 68 15.70 14.77 2.69
CA VAL A 68 15.20 13.41 2.44
C VAL A 68 13.91 13.22 3.24
N PRO A 69 12.74 12.96 2.60
CA PRO A 69 11.50 12.77 3.33
C PRO A 69 11.58 11.48 4.16
N GLY A 70 11.22 11.57 5.44
CA GLY A 70 11.25 10.45 6.39
C GLY A 70 9.87 9.92 6.77
N ARG A 71 8.80 10.67 6.47
CA ARG A 71 7.40 10.35 6.76
C ARG A 71 6.51 10.75 5.58
N TRP A 72 5.29 10.23 5.52
CA TRP A 72 4.37 10.54 4.41
C TRP A 72 3.95 12.00 4.34
N SER A 73 3.75 12.63 5.51
CA SER A 73 3.39 14.05 5.61
C SER A 73 4.45 15.00 5.03
N ASP A 74 5.71 14.58 4.99
CA ASP A 74 6.81 15.39 4.46
C ASP A 74 6.59 15.66 2.96
N LEU A 75 5.97 14.70 2.24
CA LEU A 75 5.67 14.81 0.81
C LEU A 75 4.67 15.93 0.47
N LEU A 76 4.03 16.54 1.48
CA LEU A 76 3.12 17.67 1.35
C LEU A 76 3.82 19.03 1.38
N ASP A 77 5.12 19.06 1.71
CA ASP A 77 5.89 20.31 1.78
C ASP A 77 6.17 20.85 0.37
N PRO A 78 5.88 22.13 0.08
CA PRO A 78 6.08 22.73 -1.24
C PRO A 78 7.55 22.74 -1.72
N VAL A 79 8.52 22.44 -0.84
CA VAL A 79 9.92 22.22 -1.23
C VAL A 79 10.06 21.10 -2.29
N TYR A 80 9.10 20.17 -2.33
CA TYR A 80 9.08 19.05 -3.27
C TYR A 80 8.29 19.32 -4.55
N LYS A 81 7.97 20.57 -4.87
CA LYS A 81 7.22 20.94 -6.08
C LYS A 81 7.77 20.26 -7.33
N ASN A 82 6.90 19.57 -8.09
CA ASN A 82 7.22 18.85 -9.33
C ASN A 82 8.35 17.81 -9.23
N SER A 83 8.61 17.26 -8.03
CA SER A 83 9.75 16.36 -7.79
C SER A 83 9.35 14.94 -7.37
N ILE A 84 8.04 14.67 -7.29
CA ILE A 84 7.49 13.37 -6.86
C ILE A 84 6.85 12.63 -8.04
N ILE A 85 7.09 11.31 -8.11
CA ILE A 85 6.32 10.37 -8.93
C ILE A 85 5.57 9.41 -8.01
N ILE A 86 4.29 9.16 -8.31
CA ILE A 86 3.45 8.22 -7.54
C ILE A 86 2.89 7.11 -8.45
N GLY A 87 2.39 6.04 -7.83
CA GLY A 87 1.88 4.85 -8.53
C GLY A 87 0.71 5.17 -9.45
N ALA A 88 0.81 4.74 -10.71
CA ALA A 88 -0.28 4.79 -11.67
C ALA A 88 -0.19 3.62 -12.66
N SER A 89 -1.33 3.20 -13.19
CA SER A 89 -1.45 2.18 -14.23
C SER A 89 -2.56 2.55 -15.20
N HIS A 90 -2.38 2.27 -16.49
CA HIS A 90 -3.41 2.48 -17.52
C HIS A 90 -4.01 3.91 -17.58
N GLY A 91 -3.26 4.92 -17.14
CA GLY A 91 -3.70 6.31 -17.11
C GLY A 91 -4.32 6.77 -15.79
N ASP A 92 -4.50 5.87 -14.82
CA ASP A 92 -5.09 6.17 -13.52
C ASP A 92 -4.10 6.00 -12.37
N PHE A 93 -4.15 6.94 -11.42
CA PHE A 93 -3.40 6.89 -10.17
C PHE A 93 -3.92 5.77 -9.28
N HIS A 94 -3.04 5.13 -8.53
CA HIS A 94 -3.44 4.15 -7.51
C HIS A 94 -4.07 4.88 -6.33
N GLU A 95 -5.28 4.48 -5.96
CA GLU A 95 -6.08 5.10 -4.90
C GLU A 95 -5.46 4.91 -3.51
N ASP A 96 -4.72 3.81 -3.29
CA ASP A 96 -4.33 3.34 -1.97
C ASP A 96 -3.61 4.45 -1.20
N PHE A 97 -2.58 5.04 -1.81
CA PHE A 97 -1.80 6.13 -1.19
C PHE A 97 -2.67 7.35 -0.89
N LEU A 98 -3.58 7.72 -1.80
CA LEU A 98 -4.45 8.88 -1.66
C LEU A 98 -5.46 8.68 -0.52
N LEU A 99 -5.95 7.46 -0.29
CA LEU A 99 -6.82 7.14 0.84
C LEU A 99 -6.13 7.43 2.18
N TYR A 100 -4.84 7.11 2.30
CA TYR A 100 -4.07 7.39 3.52
C TYR A 100 -3.83 8.89 3.71
N ILE A 101 -3.46 9.62 2.65
CA ILE A 101 -3.28 11.07 2.72
C ILE A 101 -4.61 11.76 3.08
N HIS A 102 -5.72 11.35 2.47
CA HIS A 102 -7.04 11.89 2.81
C HIS A 102 -7.42 11.60 4.26
N LYS A 103 -7.19 10.37 4.75
CA LYS A 103 -7.48 10.03 6.16
C LYS A 103 -6.76 10.96 7.14
N GLU A 104 -5.50 11.30 6.89
CA GLU A 104 -4.67 12.05 7.84
C GLU A 104 -4.72 13.57 7.63
N HIS A 105 -4.99 14.03 6.40
CA HIS A 105 -4.85 15.42 6.00
C HIS A 105 -6.03 15.97 5.18
N GLY A 106 -7.06 15.16 4.95
CA GLY A 106 -8.25 15.52 4.17
C GLY A 106 -7.92 15.89 2.72
N ASP A 107 -8.89 16.53 2.06
CA ASP A 107 -8.72 17.04 0.70
C ASP A 107 -7.56 18.04 0.57
N GLU A 108 -7.27 18.79 1.63
CA GLU A 108 -6.15 19.73 1.62
C GLU A 108 -4.81 19.00 1.50
N GLY A 109 -4.67 17.85 2.15
CA GLY A 109 -3.52 16.97 1.95
C GLY A 109 -3.39 16.50 0.51
N LEU A 110 -4.50 16.12 -0.13
CA LEU A 110 -4.51 15.71 -1.54
C LEU A 110 -4.06 16.86 -2.46
N ARG A 111 -4.54 18.09 -2.23
CA ARG A 111 -4.16 19.27 -3.01
C ARG A 111 -2.68 19.63 -2.85
N LYS A 112 -2.17 19.60 -1.61
CA LYS A 112 -0.74 19.81 -1.33
C LYS A 112 0.14 18.75 -1.99
N LEU A 113 -0.27 17.48 -1.91
CA LEU A 113 0.43 16.40 -2.59
C LEU A 113 0.42 16.61 -4.11
N ALA A 114 -0.73 16.95 -4.70
CA ALA A 114 -0.86 17.16 -6.14
C ALA A 114 0.08 18.27 -6.66
N ALA A 115 0.27 19.35 -5.88
CA ALA A 115 1.22 20.41 -6.22
C ALA A 115 2.70 19.94 -6.28
N ASN A 116 3.03 18.84 -5.61
CA ASN A 116 4.37 18.26 -5.57
C ASN A 116 4.58 17.11 -6.56
N VAL A 117 3.49 16.46 -6.97
CA VAL A 117 3.52 15.35 -7.93
C VAL A 117 3.70 15.87 -9.35
N ARG A 118 4.69 15.30 -10.05
CA ARG A 118 4.95 15.60 -11.45
C ARG A 118 4.10 14.75 -12.40
N GLN A 119 3.96 13.46 -12.10
CA GLN A 119 3.24 12.49 -12.92
C GLN A 119 3.00 11.18 -12.17
N GLY A 120 2.05 10.39 -12.68
CA GLY A 120 1.91 8.98 -12.34
C GLY A 120 2.82 8.09 -13.18
N MET A 121 3.23 6.95 -12.64
CA MET A 121 4.07 5.98 -13.36
C MET A 121 3.85 4.56 -12.83
N HIS A 122 3.99 3.54 -13.67
CA HIS A 122 3.95 2.15 -13.20
C HIS A 122 5.21 1.82 -12.37
N GLY A 123 5.07 1.01 -11.31
CA GLY A 123 6.19 0.71 -10.41
C GLY A 123 7.43 0.14 -11.12
N ALA A 124 7.25 -0.74 -12.11
CA ALA A 124 8.36 -1.26 -12.92
C ALA A 124 9.09 -0.17 -13.73
N GLU A 125 8.37 0.84 -14.22
CA GLU A 125 8.97 1.98 -14.91
C GLU A 125 9.71 2.88 -13.93
N MET A 126 9.16 3.08 -12.73
CA MET A 126 9.86 3.81 -11.66
C MET A 126 11.20 3.14 -11.34
N SER A 127 11.23 1.80 -11.16
CA SER A 127 12.48 1.05 -10.96
C SER A 127 13.49 1.26 -12.09
N LYS A 128 13.01 1.32 -13.33
CA LYS A 128 13.83 1.53 -14.52
C LYS A 128 14.43 2.93 -14.57
N PHE A 129 13.68 3.96 -14.21
CA PHE A 129 14.08 5.37 -14.35
C PHE A 129 14.73 5.98 -13.10
N ALA A 130 14.45 5.45 -11.91
CA ALA A 130 15.10 5.91 -10.69
C ALA A 130 16.63 5.74 -10.78
N GLY A 131 17.37 6.77 -10.34
CA GLY A 131 18.82 6.84 -10.42
C GLY A 131 19.37 7.21 -11.81
N THR A 132 18.50 7.44 -12.82
CA THR A 132 18.95 7.84 -14.16
C THR A 132 19.06 9.36 -14.29
N ALA A 133 19.92 9.84 -15.18
CA ALA A 133 19.95 11.24 -15.59
C ALA A 133 18.75 11.64 -16.49
N GLY A 134 17.93 10.68 -16.93
CA GLY A 134 16.84 10.91 -17.88
C GLY A 134 15.74 11.81 -17.32
N ALA A 135 15.10 12.58 -18.20
CA ALA A 135 14.00 13.48 -17.83
C ALA A 135 12.78 12.73 -17.27
N GLN A 136 12.61 11.44 -17.61
CA GLN A 136 11.51 10.60 -17.14
C GLN A 136 11.54 10.34 -15.63
N GLY A 137 12.72 10.38 -14.99
CA GLY A 137 12.85 10.19 -13.54
C GLY A 137 12.62 11.46 -12.73
N ALA A 138 12.32 11.30 -11.44
CA ALA A 138 12.09 12.36 -10.45
C ALA A 138 12.97 12.14 -9.21
N ALA A 139 12.93 13.07 -8.25
CA ALA A 139 13.73 12.98 -7.03
C ALA A 139 13.18 11.96 -6.05
N ILE A 140 11.85 11.86 -5.97
CA ILE A 140 11.14 11.05 -4.98
C ILE A 140 10.11 10.19 -5.70
N TYR A 141 9.99 8.94 -5.25
CA TYR A 141 9.03 7.98 -5.75
C TYR A 141 8.25 7.36 -4.59
N VAL A 142 6.91 7.37 -4.67
CA VAL A 142 6.05 6.54 -3.83
C VAL A 142 5.82 5.23 -4.57
N ILE A 143 6.40 4.15 -4.06
CA ILE A 143 6.59 2.91 -4.82
C ILE A 143 6.42 1.67 -3.94
N ALA A 144 5.87 0.59 -4.49
CA ALA A 144 5.84 -0.69 -3.79
C ALA A 144 7.26 -1.21 -3.54
N TRP A 145 7.49 -1.79 -2.35
CA TRP A 145 8.81 -2.21 -1.88
C TRP A 145 9.50 -3.19 -2.83
N LEU A 146 8.76 -4.11 -3.44
CA LEU A 146 9.31 -5.05 -4.44
C LEU A 146 9.98 -4.31 -5.61
N PHE A 147 9.37 -3.23 -6.10
CA PHE A 147 9.89 -2.46 -7.22
C PHE A 147 11.06 -1.58 -6.78
N ALA A 148 11.00 -1.03 -5.56
CA ALA A 148 12.14 -0.32 -4.97
C ALA A 148 13.36 -1.25 -4.85
N LYS A 149 13.16 -2.50 -4.42
CA LYS A 149 14.21 -3.53 -4.32
C LYS A 149 14.69 -4.04 -5.67
N ALA A 150 13.86 -3.96 -6.71
CA ALA A 150 14.23 -4.27 -8.09
C ALA A 150 14.94 -3.10 -8.81
N CYS A 151 15.15 -1.95 -8.16
CA CYS A 151 15.89 -0.84 -8.76
C CYS A 151 17.37 -1.21 -8.92
N PRO A 152 17.93 -1.16 -10.14
CA PRO A 152 19.32 -1.59 -10.38
C PRO A 152 20.37 -0.61 -9.85
N ARG A 153 20.00 0.67 -9.63
CA ARG A 153 20.93 1.77 -9.33
C ARG A 153 21.00 2.08 -7.84
N THR A 154 21.36 1.08 -7.07
CA THR A 154 21.39 1.16 -5.59
C THR A 154 22.43 2.14 -5.03
N GLU A 155 23.42 2.53 -5.84
CA GLU A 155 24.43 3.54 -5.50
C GLU A 155 23.88 4.97 -5.54
N SER A 156 22.91 5.23 -6.43
CA SER A 156 22.29 6.55 -6.61
C SER A 156 20.91 6.66 -5.98
N THR A 157 20.31 5.55 -5.58
CA THR A 157 18.99 5.52 -4.94
C THR A 157 19.05 5.07 -3.48
N THR A 158 18.07 5.50 -2.68
CA THR A 158 17.88 5.06 -1.29
C THR A 158 16.44 4.67 -1.07
N ILE A 159 16.21 3.50 -0.47
CA ILE A 159 14.90 3.15 0.06
C ILE A 159 14.78 3.76 1.45
N VAL A 160 13.79 4.61 1.65
CA VAL A 160 13.39 5.12 2.95
C VAL A 160 12.15 4.36 3.39
N TRP A 161 12.30 3.60 4.47
CA TRP A 161 11.17 3.05 5.20
C TRP A 161 10.60 4.16 6.10
N PRO A 162 9.36 4.63 5.88
CA PRO A 162 8.85 5.78 6.61
C PRO A 162 8.82 5.54 8.13
N ALA A 163 9.21 6.53 8.92
CA ALA A 163 9.25 6.43 10.38
C ALA A 163 7.85 6.25 11.00
N ASP A 164 6.81 6.67 10.28
CA ASP A 164 5.41 6.47 10.63
C ASP A 164 4.80 5.23 9.96
N GLY A 165 5.62 4.39 9.36
CA GLY A 165 5.29 3.08 8.82
C GLY A 165 5.08 3.06 7.30
N ALA A 166 5.52 1.99 6.65
CA ALA A 166 5.23 1.73 5.24
C ALA A 166 3.72 1.48 5.05
N LEU A 167 3.11 2.10 4.05
CA LEU A 167 1.67 1.95 3.78
C LEU A 167 1.40 0.54 3.31
N ILE A 168 0.33 -0.07 3.81
CA ILE A 168 -0.07 -1.40 3.37
C ILE A 168 -1.15 -1.30 2.30
N THR A 169 -0.86 -1.89 1.13
CA THR A 169 -1.88 -2.45 0.25
C THR A 169 -2.12 -3.90 0.71
N PRO A 170 -3.26 -4.19 1.37
CA PRO A 170 -3.47 -5.49 2.00
C PRO A 170 -3.79 -6.59 0.97
N MET A 171 -3.38 -7.82 1.24
CA MET A 171 -3.85 -9.00 0.49
C MET A 171 -4.84 -9.79 1.35
N PHE A 172 -6.08 -9.86 0.87
CA PHE A 172 -7.20 -10.44 1.58
C PHE A 172 -7.62 -11.81 1.06
N LEU A 173 -8.07 -12.63 1.99
CA LEU A 173 -8.72 -13.91 1.78
C LEU A 173 -10.09 -13.89 2.48
N LEU A 174 -11.14 -14.16 1.70
CA LEU A 174 -12.50 -14.37 2.17
C LEU A 174 -12.88 -15.81 1.88
N VAL A 175 -13.36 -16.52 2.90
CA VAL A 175 -13.71 -17.94 2.82
C VAL A 175 -15.17 -18.09 3.23
N LYS A 176 -15.99 -18.65 2.33
CA LYS A 176 -17.37 -18.96 2.67
C LYS A 176 -17.40 -20.08 3.70
N GLU A 177 -18.14 -19.89 4.78
CA GLU A 177 -18.19 -20.87 5.86
C GLU A 177 -18.73 -22.23 5.38
N SER A 178 -19.69 -22.21 4.44
CA SER A 178 -20.31 -23.42 3.89
C SER A 178 -19.36 -24.37 3.15
N VAL A 179 -18.17 -23.90 2.74
CA VAL A 179 -17.17 -24.69 2.00
C VAL A 179 -15.79 -24.64 2.66
N ARG A 180 -15.71 -24.15 3.90
CA ARG A 180 -14.43 -23.96 4.61
C ARG A 180 -13.66 -25.27 4.75
N THR A 181 -14.34 -26.35 5.14
CA THR A 181 -13.72 -27.68 5.30
C THR A 181 -13.13 -28.19 4.00
N ASP A 182 -13.87 -28.06 2.89
CA ASP A 182 -13.42 -28.52 1.57
C ASP A 182 -12.21 -27.72 1.06
N LEU A 183 -12.14 -26.43 1.41
CA LEU A 183 -11.03 -25.55 1.05
C LEU A 183 -9.83 -25.63 2.01
N GLN A 184 -9.92 -26.39 3.11
CA GLN A 184 -8.88 -26.43 4.15
C GLN A 184 -7.45 -26.64 3.59
N PRO A 185 -7.20 -27.57 2.64
CA PRO A 185 -5.87 -27.73 2.05
C PRO A 185 -5.35 -26.46 1.35
N PHE A 186 -6.21 -25.74 0.64
CA PHE A 186 -5.85 -24.47 0.01
C PHE A 186 -5.59 -23.37 1.06
N LEU A 187 -6.41 -23.32 2.11
CA LEU A 187 -6.24 -22.35 3.19
C LEU A 187 -4.91 -22.55 3.92
N ASP A 188 -4.58 -23.79 4.26
CA ASP A 188 -3.32 -24.13 4.93
C ASP A 188 -2.11 -23.89 4.04
N PHE A 189 -2.23 -24.08 2.73
CA PHE A 189 -1.20 -23.70 1.79
C PHE A 189 -0.99 -22.17 1.76
N VAL A 190 -2.02 -21.39 1.43
CA VAL A 190 -1.89 -19.94 1.17
C VAL A 190 -1.55 -19.13 2.43
N THR A 191 -1.92 -19.64 3.61
CA THR A 191 -1.61 -19.02 4.90
C THR A 191 -0.53 -19.78 5.68
N GLY A 192 0.11 -20.77 5.06
CA GLY A 192 1.15 -21.59 5.66
C GLY A 192 2.54 -20.96 5.59
N ALA A 193 3.47 -21.47 6.40
CA ALA A 193 4.83 -20.96 6.49
C ALA A 193 5.62 -21.09 5.17
N GLU A 194 5.42 -22.17 4.41
CA GLU A 194 6.21 -22.42 3.18
C GLU A 194 5.86 -21.41 2.08
N TYR A 195 4.57 -21.25 1.76
CA TYR A 195 4.12 -20.20 0.85
C TYR A 195 4.47 -18.81 1.41
N GLY A 196 4.26 -18.62 2.71
CA GLY A 196 4.59 -17.37 3.39
C GLY A 196 6.05 -16.96 3.24
N GLN A 197 6.99 -17.89 3.37
CA GLN A 197 8.41 -17.60 3.18
C GLN A 197 8.71 -17.22 1.72
N LYS A 198 8.14 -17.93 0.75
CA LYS A 198 8.26 -17.57 -0.68
C LYS A 198 7.69 -16.17 -0.97
N SER A 199 6.58 -15.80 -0.33
CA SER A 199 5.98 -14.47 -0.41
C SER A 199 6.93 -13.40 0.16
N ALA A 200 7.43 -13.62 1.37
CA ALA A 200 8.38 -12.73 2.04
C ALA A 200 9.69 -12.55 1.24
N ASP A 201 10.22 -13.63 0.66
CA ASP A 201 11.42 -13.61 -0.19
C ASP A 201 11.25 -12.76 -1.45
N ASN A 202 10.00 -12.54 -1.88
CA ASN A 202 9.63 -11.67 -3.00
C ASN A 202 9.11 -10.30 -2.55
N TYR A 203 9.40 -9.90 -1.31
CA TYR A 203 9.03 -8.58 -0.75
C TYR A 203 7.52 -8.36 -0.55
N PHE A 204 6.78 -9.45 -0.33
CA PHE A 204 5.39 -9.45 0.13
C PHE A 204 5.35 -10.00 1.56
N PRO A 205 5.58 -9.16 2.59
CA PRO A 205 5.51 -9.60 3.98
C PRO A 205 4.18 -10.28 4.31
N VAL A 206 4.24 -11.34 5.10
CA VAL A 206 3.09 -12.13 5.51
C VAL A 206 2.84 -12.05 7.01
N LEU A 207 1.58 -12.28 7.37
CA LEU A 207 1.13 -12.21 8.75
C LEU A 207 1.43 -13.52 9.52
N HIS A 208 1.91 -14.57 8.86
CA HIS A 208 2.20 -15.85 9.50
C HIS A 208 3.35 -15.71 10.54
N PRO A 209 3.16 -16.16 11.79
CA PRO A 209 4.00 -15.78 12.93
C PRO A 209 5.43 -16.33 12.89
N ARG A 210 5.68 -17.36 12.07
CA ARG A 210 7.00 -18.02 11.97
C ARG A 210 7.78 -17.67 10.70
N VAL A 211 7.24 -16.82 9.83
CA VAL A 211 7.92 -16.44 8.58
C VAL A 211 8.88 -15.30 8.85
N ASP A 212 10.10 -15.39 8.33
CA ASP A 212 11.01 -14.24 8.33
C ASP A 212 10.66 -13.33 7.15
N ASN A 213 10.06 -12.19 7.46
CA ASN A 213 9.67 -11.18 6.48
C ASN A 213 10.84 -10.34 5.93
N LYS A 214 12.08 -10.56 6.41
CA LYS A 214 13.30 -9.83 5.99
C LYS A 214 13.13 -8.31 6.05
N LEU A 215 12.38 -7.84 7.05
CA LEU A 215 12.09 -6.43 7.22
C LEU A 215 13.36 -5.67 7.67
N PRO A 216 13.56 -4.43 7.23
CA PRO A 216 14.59 -3.56 7.80
C PRO A 216 14.43 -3.42 9.31
N ALA A 217 15.53 -3.17 10.02
CA ALA A 217 15.49 -2.90 11.45
C ALA A 217 14.59 -1.68 11.74
N GLY A 218 13.68 -1.80 12.71
CA GLY A 218 12.73 -0.75 13.06
C GLY A 218 11.58 -0.56 12.07
N ALA A 219 11.42 -1.44 11.09
CA ALA A 219 10.31 -1.38 10.13
C ALA A 219 8.95 -1.50 10.85
N GLY A 220 8.14 -0.45 10.73
CA GLY A 220 6.72 -0.47 11.09
C GLY A 220 5.83 -0.40 9.84
N PHE A 221 4.56 -0.76 10.00
CA PHE A 221 3.58 -0.61 8.94
C PHE A 221 2.48 0.36 9.34
N LYS A 222 1.91 1.04 8.34
CA LYS A 222 0.78 1.95 8.50
C LYS A 222 -0.45 1.32 7.86
N TRP A 223 -1.45 1.05 8.68
CA TRP A 223 -2.73 0.48 8.28
C TRP A 223 -3.81 1.55 8.14
N LEU A 224 -4.63 1.46 7.09
CA LEU A 224 -5.69 2.43 6.83
C LEU A 224 -6.69 2.44 7.99
N GLY A 225 -6.92 1.28 8.60
CA GLY A 225 -7.73 1.11 9.81
C GLY A 225 -9.15 0.66 9.46
N TRP A 226 -9.63 -0.34 10.21
CA TRP A 226 -10.96 -0.90 10.00
C TRP A 226 -12.08 0.11 10.20
N ASP A 227 -11.95 1.02 11.15
CA ASP A 227 -12.95 2.05 11.42
C ASP A 227 -13.13 2.97 10.20
N TYR A 228 -12.02 3.44 9.64
CA TYR A 228 -12.04 4.29 8.46
C TYR A 228 -12.60 3.55 7.23
N ILE A 229 -12.23 2.27 7.05
CA ILE A 229 -12.76 1.41 5.98
C ILE A 229 -14.28 1.23 6.11
N ARG A 230 -14.80 1.09 7.33
CA ARG A 230 -16.22 0.79 7.59
C ARG A 230 -17.12 2.02 7.66
N SER A 231 -16.57 3.16 8.05
CA SER A 231 -17.32 4.40 8.15
C SER A 231 -17.56 5.07 6.78
N HIS A 232 -17.03 4.51 5.70
CA HIS A 232 -17.13 5.04 4.34
C HIS A 232 -17.61 3.99 3.35
N SER A 233 -18.30 4.45 2.29
CA SER A 233 -18.37 3.68 1.06
C SER A 233 -17.01 3.79 0.37
N LEU A 234 -16.24 2.70 0.36
CA LEU A 234 -14.89 2.74 -0.22
C LEU A 234 -14.90 3.05 -1.71
N ASP A 235 -15.93 2.64 -2.46
CA ASP A 235 -16.02 2.98 -3.89
C ASP A 235 -16.16 4.49 -4.08
N ALA A 236 -17.10 5.12 -3.38
CA ALA A 236 -17.30 6.56 -3.44
C ALA A 236 -16.07 7.34 -2.91
N LEU A 237 -15.42 6.83 -1.85
CA LEU A 237 -14.24 7.47 -1.29
C LEU A 237 -13.05 7.39 -2.27
N LYS A 238 -12.83 6.26 -2.94
CA LYS A 238 -11.78 6.11 -3.96
C LYS A 238 -12.00 7.08 -5.13
N GLU A 239 -13.23 7.19 -5.62
CA GLU A 239 -13.60 8.15 -6.66
C GLU A 239 -13.33 9.59 -6.20
N HIS A 240 -13.73 9.93 -4.96
CA HIS A 240 -13.52 11.26 -4.37
C HIS A 240 -12.04 11.63 -4.28
N VAL A 241 -11.19 10.76 -3.72
CA VAL A 241 -9.76 11.07 -3.56
C VAL A 241 -9.05 11.17 -4.89
N ILE A 242 -9.42 10.34 -5.88
CA ILE A 242 -8.86 10.40 -7.24
C ILE A 242 -9.30 11.68 -7.95
N SER A 243 -10.59 12.03 -7.92
CA SER A 243 -11.11 13.26 -8.55
C SER A 243 -10.46 14.49 -7.95
N THR A 244 -10.47 14.60 -6.63
CA THR A 244 -9.87 15.73 -5.91
C THR A 244 -8.38 15.89 -6.24
N PHE A 245 -7.64 14.78 -6.31
CA PHE A 245 -6.23 14.79 -6.67
C PHE A 245 -5.98 15.20 -8.12
N LYS A 246 -6.72 14.62 -9.08
CA LYS A 246 -6.61 14.94 -10.52
C LYS A 246 -6.97 16.39 -10.83
N GLU A 247 -8.05 16.89 -10.23
CA GLU A 247 -8.48 18.29 -10.34
C GLU A 247 -7.38 19.24 -9.87
N ALA A 248 -6.75 18.95 -8.72
CA ALA A 248 -5.65 19.74 -8.18
C ALA A 248 -4.37 19.65 -9.03
N LEU A 249 -4.14 18.53 -9.71
CA LEU A 249 -3.03 18.32 -10.64
C LEU A 249 -3.27 19.03 -12.00
N GLY A 250 -4.48 19.52 -12.26
CA GLY A 250 -4.87 20.12 -13.54
C GLY A 250 -5.18 19.08 -14.63
N GLN A 251 -5.43 17.82 -14.25
CA GLN A 251 -5.89 16.77 -15.15
C GLN A 251 -7.41 16.61 -14.98
N ARG A 252 -8.17 16.82 -16.05
CA ARG A 252 -9.62 16.50 -16.09
C ARG A 252 -9.82 15.19 -16.81
#